data_AF-A0A525CJQ7-F1
#
_entry.id   AF-A0A525CJQ7-F1
#
_cell.length_a   1.000
_cell.length_b   1.000
_cell.length_c   1.000
_cell.angle_alpha   90.00
_cell.angle_beta   90.00
_cell.angle_gamma   90.00
#
_symmetry.space_group_name_H-M   'P 1'
#
loop_
_entity.id
_entity.type
_entity.pdbx_description
1 polymer ?
#
loop_
_entity_poly.entity_id
_entity_poly.type
_entity_poly.pdbx_seq_one_letter_code
_entity_poly.pdbx_strand_id
1 'polypeptide(L)'
;MCVAQACAHNHPGFSNDEEGPVRWIGAAAVLLGKDPVAEGWLNSDGETLPQPRTMENFVCHLGDHDWVLTVPAAKWTIPLMQEIAMEHYGLSETDVEGKPFNQLRNYVFSQATIMSLYELYVTQGKDALTRTVLSIVAPA
;
A
#
# COMPACT_ATOMS: atom_id res chain seq x y z
N MET A 1 -16.06 -15.57 -8.89
CA MET A 1 -14.60 -15.44 -8.74
C MET A 1 -14.22 -14.03 -9.17
N CYS A 2 -13.32 -13.34 -8.45
CA CYS A 2 -12.80 -12.03 -8.87
C CYS A 2 -11.36 -12.24 -9.33
N VAL A 3 -11.14 -12.26 -10.64
CA VAL A 3 -9.83 -12.59 -11.22
C VAL A 3 -8.86 -11.41 -11.00
N ALA A 4 -9.35 -10.17 -11.03
CA ALA A 4 -8.57 -8.99 -10.65
C ALA A 4 -7.93 -9.15 -9.26
N GLN A 5 -8.71 -9.56 -8.26
CA GLN A 5 -8.20 -9.72 -6.90
C GLN A 5 -7.14 -10.83 -6.81
N ALA A 6 -7.34 -11.93 -7.55
CA ALA A 6 -6.34 -12.98 -7.66
C ALA A 6 -5.08 -12.50 -8.39
N CYS A 7 -5.11 -11.41 -9.14
CA CYS A 7 -3.93 -10.83 -9.79
C CYS A 7 -3.41 -9.59 -9.06
N ALA A 8 -3.81 -9.34 -7.80
CA ALA A 8 -3.48 -8.07 -7.14
C ALA A 8 -1.97 -7.90 -6.90
N HIS A 9 -1.28 -8.97 -6.49
CA HIS A 9 0.15 -8.92 -6.14
C HIS A 9 1.07 -9.54 -7.21
N ASN A 10 0.51 -10.31 -8.14
CA ASN A 10 1.24 -10.88 -9.27
C ASN A 10 0.33 -10.87 -10.50
N HIS A 11 0.86 -10.46 -11.66
CA HIS A 11 0.13 -10.43 -12.93
C HIS A 11 0.58 -11.56 -13.84
N PRO A 12 -0.27 -12.03 -14.76
CA PRO A 12 0.07 -13.12 -15.67
C PRO A 12 0.90 -12.67 -16.89
N GLY A 13 1.72 -11.63 -16.73
CA GLY A 13 2.59 -11.11 -17.80
C GLY A 13 3.86 -11.95 -17.99
N PHE A 14 4.27 -12.66 -16.94
CA PHE A 14 5.39 -13.59 -16.91
C PHE A 14 4.97 -14.88 -16.23
N SER A 15 5.58 -16.00 -16.62
CA SER A 15 5.22 -17.33 -16.09
C SER A 15 5.35 -17.41 -14.57
N ASN A 16 6.45 -16.89 -14.01
CA ASN A 16 6.70 -16.95 -12.56
C ASN A 16 5.68 -16.15 -11.75
N ASP A 17 5.14 -15.07 -12.32
CA ASP A 17 4.13 -14.24 -11.67
C ASP A 17 2.72 -14.83 -11.82
N GLU A 18 2.44 -15.57 -12.91
CA GLU A 18 1.14 -16.21 -13.11
C GLU A 18 0.86 -17.38 -12.14
N GLU A 19 1.90 -18.03 -11.62
CA GLU A 19 1.75 -19.18 -10.72
C GLU A 19 0.94 -18.87 -9.46
N GLY A 20 1.10 -17.67 -8.89
CA GLY A 20 0.36 -17.22 -7.72
C GLY A 20 -1.15 -17.18 -7.97
N PRO A 21 -1.62 -16.34 -8.91
CA PRO A 21 -3.03 -16.25 -9.31
C PRO A 21 -3.67 -17.61 -9.62
N VAL A 22 -2.98 -18.48 -10.37
CA VAL A 22 -3.48 -19.82 -10.70
C VAL A 22 -3.69 -20.66 -9.43
N ARG A 23 -2.71 -20.69 -8.53
CA ARG A 23 -2.81 -21.44 -7.26
C ARG A 23 -3.91 -20.88 -6.36
N TRP A 24 -4.09 -19.56 -6.30
CA TRP A 24 -5.12 -18.94 -5.47
C TRP A 24 -6.53 -19.21 -6.01
N ILE A 25 -6.73 -19.13 -7.33
CA ILE A 25 -7.99 -19.51 -7.98
C ILE A 25 -8.29 -20.98 -7.75
N GLY A 26 -7.29 -21.86 -7.92
CA GLY A 26 -7.42 -23.29 -7.65
C GLY A 26 -7.82 -23.57 -6.19
N ALA A 27 -7.15 -22.96 -5.23
CA ALA A 27 -7.49 -23.10 -3.80
C ALA A 27 -8.92 -22.61 -3.51
N ALA A 28 -9.33 -21.46 -4.07
CA ALA A 28 -10.67 -20.94 -3.91
C ALA A 28 -11.73 -21.84 -4.56
N ALA A 29 -11.43 -22.44 -5.71
CA ALA A 29 -12.32 -23.39 -6.38
C ALA A 29 -12.53 -24.66 -5.54
N VAL A 30 -11.46 -25.20 -4.93
CA VAL A 30 -11.54 -26.32 -3.98
C VAL A 30 -12.45 -25.98 -2.79
N LEU A 31 -12.29 -24.80 -2.19
CA LEU A 31 -13.13 -24.37 -1.05
C LEU A 31 -14.61 -24.22 -1.45
N LEU A 32 -14.89 -23.86 -2.70
CA LEU A 32 -16.24 -23.70 -3.24
C LEU A 32 -16.82 -25.01 -3.81
N GLY A 33 -16.04 -26.09 -3.87
CA GLY A 33 -16.44 -27.35 -4.49
C GLY A 33 -16.71 -27.21 -6.00
N LYS A 34 -15.97 -26.32 -6.68
CA LYS A 34 -16.12 -26.02 -8.11
C LYS A 34 -14.88 -26.43 -8.90
N ASP A 35 -15.08 -26.79 -10.17
CA ASP A 35 -13.99 -27.00 -11.12
C ASP A 35 -13.64 -25.64 -11.78
N PRO A 36 -12.44 -25.09 -11.54
CA PRO A 36 -12.06 -23.79 -12.06
C PRO A 36 -11.91 -23.77 -13.59
N VAL A 37 -11.66 -24.91 -14.25
CA VAL A 37 -11.59 -25.00 -15.72
C VAL A 37 -13.00 -24.98 -16.30
N ALA A 38 -13.91 -25.78 -15.74
CA ALA A 38 -15.32 -25.81 -16.18
C ALA A 38 -16.04 -24.47 -15.98
N GLU A 39 -15.65 -23.73 -14.93
CA GLU A 39 -16.17 -22.38 -14.65
C GLU A 39 -15.47 -21.28 -15.47
N GLY A 40 -14.43 -21.61 -16.24
CA GLY A 40 -13.68 -20.67 -17.08
C GLY A 40 -12.78 -19.72 -16.30
N TRP A 41 -12.41 -20.04 -15.06
CA TRP A 41 -11.49 -19.22 -14.25
C TRP A 41 -10.02 -19.53 -14.54
N LEU A 42 -9.74 -20.76 -14.99
CA LEU A 42 -8.44 -21.20 -15.50
C LEU A 42 -8.61 -21.66 -16.95
N ASN A 43 -7.48 -21.72 -17.68
CA ASN A 43 -7.44 -22.26 -19.02
C ASN A 43 -7.73 -23.77 -19.03
N SER A 44 -7.92 -24.38 -20.21
CA SER A 44 -8.26 -25.81 -20.36
C SER A 44 -7.22 -26.77 -19.75
N ASP A 45 -5.96 -26.33 -19.65
CA ASP A 45 -4.88 -27.08 -18.99
C ASP A 45 -4.93 -26.99 -17.45
N GLY A 46 -5.65 -26.02 -16.90
CA GLY A 46 -5.66 -25.72 -15.47
C GLY A 46 -4.34 -25.13 -14.94
N GLU A 47 -3.38 -24.85 -15.81
CA GLU A 47 -2.03 -24.39 -15.46
C GLU A 47 -1.85 -22.89 -15.67
N THR A 48 -2.73 -22.26 -16.48
CA THR A 48 -2.65 -20.85 -16.83
C THR A 48 -3.99 -20.14 -16.63
N LEU A 49 -3.97 -18.79 -16.60
CA LEU A 49 -5.20 -18.02 -16.68
C LEU A 49 -5.78 -18.09 -18.11
N PRO A 50 -7.09 -17.88 -18.29
CA PRO A 50 -7.73 -17.94 -19.60
C PRO A 50 -7.06 -17.05 -20.66
N GLN A 51 -6.95 -17.58 -21.88
CA GLN A 51 -6.39 -16.89 -23.05
C GLN A 51 -7.50 -16.56 -24.07
N PRO A 52 -7.45 -15.39 -24.72
CA PRO A 52 -6.52 -14.28 -24.48
C PRO A 52 -6.80 -13.60 -23.13
N ARG A 53 -5.73 -13.16 -22.46
CA ARG A 53 -5.84 -12.47 -21.15
C ARG A 53 -6.60 -11.16 -21.27
N THR A 54 -7.44 -10.90 -20.27
CA THR A 54 -8.26 -9.68 -20.23
C THR A 54 -7.58 -8.60 -19.40
N MET A 55 -8.00 -7.34 -19.58
CA MET A 55 -7.44 -6.22 -18.80
C MET A 55 -7.69 -6.33 -17.29
N GLU A 56 -8.69 -7.11 -16.87
CA GLU A 56 -8.97 -7.38 -15.45
C GLU A 56 -7.75 -8.01 -14.75
N ASN A 57 -6.95 -8.80 -15.47
CA ASN A 57 -5.74 -9.43 -14.93
C ASN A 57 -4.62 -8.44 -14.55
N PHE A 58 -4.73 -7.18 -14.97
CA PHE A 58 -3.68 -6.16 -14.78
C PHE A 58 -4.18 -4.93 -14.01
N VAL A 59 -5.50 -4.76 -13.86
CA VAL A 59 -6.10 -3.51 -13.35
C VAL A 59 -5.65 -3.18 -11.92
N CYS A 60 -5.42 -4.19 -11.08
CA CYS A 60 -4.97 -3.99 -9.70
C CYS A 60 -3.55 -3.40 -9.63
N HIS A 61 -2.69 -3.66 -10.62
CA HIS A 61 -1.34 -3.10 -10.65
C HIS A 61 -1.33 -1.58 -10.87
N LEU A 62 -2.39 -1.00 -11.46
CA LEU A 62 -2.55 0.46 -11.51
C LEU A 62 -2.82 1.04 -10.11
N GLY A 63 -3.54 0.32 -9.26
CA GLY A 63 -3.79 0.69 -7.86
C GLY A 63 -2.61 0.41 -6.95
N ASP A 64 -1.89 -0.70 -7.15
CA ASP A 64 -0.69 -1.06 -6.40
C ASP A 64 0.49 -0.10 -6.65
N HIS A 65 0.47 0.71 -7.71
CA HIS A 65 1.41 1.82 -7.85
C HIS A 65 1.32 2.82 -6.67
N ASP A 66 0.16 2.92 -6.03
CA ASP A 66 0.01 3.73 -4.82
C ASP A 66 0.85 3.13 -3.68
N TRP A 67 1.01 1.80 -3.59
CA TRP A 67 1.92 1.16 -2.61
C TRP A 67 3.38 1.53 -2.87
N VAL A 68 3.82 1.52 -4.14
CA VAL A 68 5.20 1.87 -4.54
C VAL A 68 5.56 3.30 -4.17
N LEU A 69 4.58 4.20 -4.13
CA LEU A 69 4.80 5.60 -3.73
C LEU A 69 4.58 5.83 -2.23
N THR A 70 3.50 5.29 -1.67
CA THR A 70 3.09 5.55 -0.28
C THR A 70 3.99 4.85 0.75
N VAL A 71 4.47 3.63 0.49
CA VAL A 71 5.32 2.91 1.45
C VAL A 71 6.69 3.57 1.64
N PRO A 72 7.43 3.94 0.58
CA PRO A 72 8.66 4.70 0.74
C PRO A 72 8.41 6.08 1.37
N ALA A 73 7.35 6.79 0.96
CA ALA A 73 6.97 8.06 1.57
C ALA A 73 6.76 7.91 3.09
N ALA A 74 6.10 6.84 3.53
CA ALA A 74 5.93 6.52 4.95
C ALA A 74 7.26 6.25 5.65
N LYS A 75 8.07 5.37 5.07
CA LYS A 75 9.37 4.98 5.62
C LYS A 75 10.29 6.19 5.85
N TRP A 76 10.25 7.18 4.97
CA TRP A 76 11.11 8.35 5.05
C TRP A 76 10.52 9.49 5.87
N THR A 77 9.19 9.64 5.88
CA THR A 77 8.53 10.76 6.59
C THR A 77 8.34 10.46 8.07
N ILE A 78 8.13 9.20 8.46
CA ILE A 78 7.90 8.83 9.87
C ILE A 78 9.07 9.24 10.79
N PRO A 79 10.35 8.98 10.46
CA PRO A 79 11.47 9.45 11.28
C PRO A 79 11.51 10.98 11.42
N LEU A 80 11.24 11.72 10.35
CA LEU A 80 11.16 13.19 10.38
C LEU A 80 10.04 13.67 11.31
N MET A 81 8.89 12.98 11.31
CA MET A 81 7.79 13.27 12.22
C MET A 81 8.15 12.98 13.67
N GLN A 82 8.97 11.95 13.95
CA GLN A 82 9.46 11.67 15.31
C GLN A 82 10.37 12.81 15.78
N GLU A 83 11.29 13.29 14.93
CA GLU A 83 12.13 14.47 15.23
C GLU A 83 11.27 15.70 15.54
N ILE A 84 10.28 16.02 14.69
CA ILE A 84 9.37 17.15 14.91
C ILE A 84 8.59 17.00 16.22
N ALA A 85 8.15 15.78 16.55
CA ALA A 85 7.43 15.50 17.79
C ALA A 85 8.29 15.76 19.04
N MET A 86 9.56 15.38 19.02
CA MET A 86 10.50 15.67 20.11
C MET A 86 10.82 17.17 20.18
N GLU A 87 11.13 17.80 19.05
CA GLU A 87 11.56 19.20 18.96
C GLU A 87 10.46 20.19 19.36
N HIS A 88 9.20 19.92 19.00
CA HIS A 88 8.12 20.91 19.11
C HIS A 88 6.98 20.52 20.05
N TYR A 89 6.81 19.24 20.35
CA TYR A 89 5.71 18.76 21.21
C TYR A 89 6.21 18.16 22.53
N GLY A 90 7.53 18.15 22.76
CA GLY A 90 8.14 17.68 24.00
C GLY A 90 7.99 16.18 24.23
N LEU A 91 7.77 15.38 23.17
CA LEU A 91 7.76 13.92 23.28
C LEU A 91 9.17 13.41 23.61
N SER A 92 9.24 12.40 24.46
CA SER A 92 10.50 11.69 24.76
C SER A 92 10.84 10.62 23.72
N GLU A 93 12.04 10.07 23.79
CA GLU A 93 12.45 8.89 22.98
C GLU A 93 11.50 7.70 23.17
N THR A 94 10.95 7.52 24.37
CA THR A 94 9.97 6.46 24.62
C THR A 94 8.59 6.76 24.03
N ASP A 95 8.23 8.04 23.93
CA ASP A 95 6.93 8.46 23.40
C ASP A 95 6.86 8.32 21.87
N VAL A 96 8.00 8.52 21.18
CA VAL A 96 8.11 8.40 19.72
C VAL A 96 7.99 6.99 19.16
N GLU A 97 8.15 5.98 20.03
CA GLU A 97 7.89 4.57 19.72
C GLU A 97 6.47 4.14 20.14
N GLY A 98 5.72 5.03 20.80
CA GLY A 98 4.52 4.70 21.55
C GLY A 98 3.23 5.29 21.01
N LYS A 99 2.18 5.13 21.81
CA LYS A 99 0.85 5.72 21.56
C LYS A 99 0.88 7.24 21.36
N PRO A 100 1.64 8.04 22.13
CA PRO A 100 1.62 9.50 21.99
C PRO A 100 2.00 9.96 20.58
N PHE A 101 3.10 9.43 20.03
CA PHE A 101 3.50 9.74 18.66
C PHE A 101 2.53 9.19 17.62
N ASN A 102 2.05 7.96 17.78
CA ASN A 102 1.06 7.40 16.85
C ASN A 102 -0.20 8.26 16.78
N GLN A 103 -0.64 8.87 17.88
CA GLN A 103 -1.78 9.80 17.88
C GLN A 103 -1.50 11.06 17.08
N LEU A 104 -0.37 11.74 17.34
CA LEU A 104 0.05 12.92 16.59
C LEU A 104 0.20 12.61 15.09
N ARG A 105 0.99 11.58 14.76
CA ARG A 105 1.25 11.15 13.39
C ARG A 105 -0.04 10.81 12.64
N ASN A 106 -0.92 10.00 13.24
CA ASN A 106 -2.15 9.59 12.58
C ASN A 106 -3.10 10.76 12.37
N TYR A 107 -3.17 11.70 13.32
CA TYR A 107 -3.96 12.90 13.14
C TYR A 107 -3.41 13.74 11.98
N VAL A 108 -2.11 14.03 11.96
CA VAL A 108 -1.46 14.77 10.86
C VAL A 108 -1.70 14.09 9.51
N PHE A 109 -1.51 12.77 9.42
CA PHE A 109 -1.70 12.01 8.18
C PHE A 109 -3.16 11.92 7.74
N SER A 110 -4.12 12.13 8.65
CA SER A 110 -5.54 12.23 8.30
C SER A 110 -5.90 13.59 7.68
N GLN A 111 -5.12 14.64 7.97
CA GLN A 111 -5.37 16.00 7.47
C GLN A 111 -4.56 16.30 6.21
N ALA A 112 -3.35 15.74 6.09
CA ALA A 112 -2.50 15.85 4.92
C ALA A 112 -1.95 14.47 4.56
N THR A 113 -2.01 14.09 3.28
CA THR A 113 -1.52 12.77 2.86
C THR A 113 -0.02 12.66 3.12
N ILE A 114 0.43 11.45 3.47
CA ILE A 114 1.85 11.19 3.72
C ILE A 114 2.72 11.45 2.47
N MET A 115 2.15 11.23 1.28
CA MET A 115 2.82 11.53 0.01
C MET A 115 3.01 13.04 -0.18
N SER A 116 1.99 13.86 0.11
CA SER A 116 2.11 15.32 0.02
C SER A 116 3.09 15.88 1.04
N LEU A 117 3.14 15.30 2.25
CA LEU A 117 4.13 15.69 3.26
C LEU A 117 5.55 15.30 2.84
N TYR A 118 5.72 14.13 2.24
CA TYR A 118 7.00 13.70 1.69
C TYR A 118 7.44 14.58 0.51
N GLU A 119 6.53 14.89 -0.42
CA GLU A 119 6.78 15.83 -1.53
C GLU A 119 7.23 17.18 -1.01
N LEU A 120 6.54 17.72 0.00
CA LEU A 120 6.90 18.99 0.63
C LEU A 120 8.31 18.95 1.21
N TYR A 121 8.65 17.86 1.91
CA TYR A 121 10.00 17.66 2.43
C TYR A 121 11.05 17.63 1.32
N VAL A 122 10.82 16.87 0.24
CA VAL A 122 11.77 16.74 -0.87
C VAL A 122 11.96 18.06 -1.63
N THR A 123 10.88 18.84 -1.79
CA THR A 123 10.90 20.07 -2.59
C THR A 123 11.28 21.33 -1.80
N GLN A 124 11.01 21.35 -0.49
CA GLN A 124 11.14 22.56 0.35
C GLN A 124 11.88 22.32 1.67
N GLY A 125 12.31 21.09 1.94
CA GLY A 125 13.11 20.74 3.12
C GLY A 125 12.31 20.53 4.41
N LYS A 126 13.02 20.13 5.47
CA LYS A 126 12.44 19.81 6.79
C LYS A 126 11.67 20.99 7.39
N ASP A 127 12.15 22.22 7.25
CA ASP A 127 11.47 23.40 7.81
C ASP A 127 10.06 23.61 7.25
N ALA A 128 9.86 23.33 5.95
CA ALA A 128 8.54 23.44 5.33
C ALA A 128 7.59 22.35 5.84
N LEU A 129 8.10 21.11 5.98
CA LEU A 129 7.37 20.01 6.62
C LEU A 129 6.98 20.39 8.05
N THR A 130 7.93 20.85 8.87
CA THR A 130 7.69 21.27 10.26
C THR A 130 6.62 22.35 10.34
N ARG A 131 6.74 23.44 9.56
CA ARG A 131 5.71 24.50 9.54
C ARG A 131 4.33 23.97 9.20
N THR A 132 4.24 23.04 8.25
CA THR A 132 2.97 22.44 7.84
C THR A 132 2.38 21.58 8.97
N VAL A 133 3.20 20.76 9.63
CA VAL A 133 2.78 19.95 10.78
C VAL A 133 2.27 20.85 11.91
N LEU A 134 3.01 21.92 12.25
CA LEU A 134 2.62 22.89 13.27
C LEU A 134 1.36 23.69 12.92
N SER A 135 1.04 23.83 11.63
CA SER A 135 -0.21 24.46 11.20
C SER A 135 -1.42 23.53 11.36
N ILE A 136 -1.21 22.20 11.38
CA ILE A 136 -2.26 21.19 11.54
C ILE A 136 -2.53 20.93 13.03
N VAL A 137 -1.47 20.81 13.83
CA VAL A 137 -1.56 20.62 15.29
C VAL A 137 -0.68 21.67 15.96
N ALA A 138 -1.28 22.55 16.74
CA ALA A 138 -0.51 23.49 17.53
C ALA A 138 0.10 22.78 18.75
N PRO A 139 1.37 23.06 19.11
CA PRO A 139 1.92 22.67 20.40
C PRO A 139 1.13 23.28 21.57
N ALA A 140 1.17 22.62 22.73
CA ALA A 140 0.52 23.07 23.96
C ALA A 140 1.19 24.28 24.60
#